data_AF-A0A973D3H0-F1
#
_entry.id   AF-A0A973D3H0-F1
#
_cell.length_a   1.000
_cell.length_b   1.000
_cell.length_c   1.000
_cell.angle_alpha   90.00
_cell.angle_beta   90.00
_cell.angle_gamma   90.00
#
_symmetry.space_group_name_H-M   'P 1'
#
loop_
_entity.id
_entity.type
_entity.pdbx_description
1 polymer ?
#
loop_
_entity_poly.entity_id
_entity_poly.type
_entity_poly.pdbx_seq_one_letter_code
_entity_poly.pdbx_strand_id
1 'polypeptide(L)'
;MLVSRFITDLRPSPISMLLMLVVLCCCSCQGNNLRSTPDNPWPGLYAEDPVTRIRTIHTIQGTLDRRNTPYLFPLLNDSDRWVRFNTRSAILVLAGDRRNTAPPYDYLAEPAIRRQSVQQYHQWWDQVFLVPAS
;
A
#
# COMPACT_ATOMS: atom_id res chain seq x y z
N MET A 1 -27.74 -49.51 -36.79
CA MET A 1 -28.11 -48.14 -36.39
C MET A 1 -26.89 -47.48 -35.78
N LEU A 2 -26.27 -46.54 -36.50
CA LEU A 2 -25.03 -45.85 -36.11
C LEU A 2 -25.37 -44.62 -35.26
N VAL A 3 -24.75 -44.52 -34.08
CA VAL A 3 -24.84 -43.37 -33.18
C VAL A 3 -23.86 -42.30 -33.66
N SER A 4 -24.37 -41.19 -34.22
CA SER A 4 -23.55 -40.02 -34.52
C SER A 4 -23.37 -39.17 -33.26
N ARG A 5 -22.15 -39.18 -32.71
CA ARG A 5 -21.69 -38.17 -31.74
C ARG A 5 -21.18 -36.96 -32.53
N PHE A 6 -21.92 -35.85 -32.51
CA PHE A 6 -21.38 -34.58 -32.94
C PHE A 6 -20.61 -33.95 -31.78
N ILE A 7 -19.29 -33.99 -31.90
CA ILE A 7 -18.36 -33.22 -31.08
C ILE A 7 -18.54 -31.76 -31.50
N THR A 8 -19.11 -30.93 -30.64
CA THR A 8 -19.17 -29.48 -30.84
C THR A 8 -17.76 -28.91 -30.66
N ASP A 9 -17.15 -28.54 -31.78
CA ASP A 9 -15.88 -27.85 -31.89
C ASP A 9 -16.07 -26.40 -31.37
N LEU A 10 -15.88 -26.19 -30.05
CA LEU A 10 -15.94 -24.88 -29.40
C LEU A 10 -14.69 -24.07 -29.76
N ARG A 11 -14.65 -23.50 -30.97
CA ARG A 11 -13.66 -22.47 -31.31
C ARG A 11 -14.06 -21.15 -30.65
N PRO A 12 -13.23 -20.56 -29.78
CA PRO A 12 -13.53 -19.28 -29.17
C PRO A 12 -13.62 -18.20 -30.25
N SER A 13 -14.77 -17.51 -30.30
CA SER A 13 -14.97 -16.34 -31.15
C SER A 13 -13.93 -15.25 -30.84
N PRO A 14 -13.42 -14.50 -31.83
CA PRO A 14 -12.50 -13.38 -31.61
C PRO A 14 -13.09 -12.32 -30.67
N ILE A 15 -14.43 -12.22 -30.59
CA ILE A 15 -15.14 -11.34 -29.66
C ILE A 15 -14.98 -11.84 -28.21
N SER A 16 -15.03 -13.15 -28.01
CA SER A 16 -14.82 -13.78 -26.70
C SER A 16 -13.38 -13.60 -26.21
N MET A 17 -12.40 -13.68 -27.13
CA MET A 17 -11.01 -13.36 -26.82
C MET A 17 -10.80 -11.87 -26.52
N LEU A 18 -11.42 -10.97 -27.28
CA LEU A 18 -11.36 -9.52 -27.03
C LEU A 18 -11.96 -9.17 -25.66
N LEU A 19 -13.10 -9.75 -25.31
CA LEU A 19 -13.75 -9.55 -24.01
C LEU A 19 -12.88 -10.06 -22.84
N MET A 20 -12.24 -11.22 -22.97
CA MET A 20 -11.29 -11.71 -21.97
C MET A 20 -10.07 -10.79 -21.83
N LEU A 21 -9.57 -10.22 -22.92
CA LEU A 21 -8.42 -9.31 -22.91
C LEU A 21 -8.75 -7.98 -22.22
N VAL A 22 -9.97 -7.47 -22.40
CA VAL A 22 -10.47 -6.28 -21.70
C VAL A 22 -10.60 -6.54 -20.20
N VAL A 23 -11.13 -7.70 -19.79
CA VAL A 23 -11.22 -8.08 -18.37
C VAL A 23 -9.83 -8.24 -17.73
N LEU A 24 -8.87 -8.84 -18.44
CA LEU A 24 -7.47 -8.96 -17.98
C LEU A 24 -6.76 -7.59 -17.88
N CYS A 25 -7.08 -6.64 -18.76
CA CYS A 25 -6.55 -5.27 -18.69
C CYS A 25 -7.08 -4.51 -17.46
N CYS A 26 -8.35 -4.72 -17.07
CA CYS A 26 -8.94 -4.07 -15.88
C CYS A 26 -8.35 -4.58 -14.55
N CYS A 27 -7.85 -5.82 -14.51
CA CYS A 27 -7.21 -6.37 -13.30
C CYS A 27 -5.83 -5.74 -13.01
N SER A 28 -5.15 -5.20 -14.02
CA SER A 28 -3.84 -4.55 -13.86
C SER A 28 -3.93 -3.12 -13.33
N CYS A 29 -5.13 -2.53 -13.30
CA CYS A 29 -5.40 -1.21 -12.71
C CYS A 29 -5.95 -1.30 -11.29
N GLN A 30 -6.15 -2.50 -10.72
CA GLN A 30 -6.50 -2.62 -9.32
C GLN A 30 -5.35 -2.08 -8.50
N GLY A 31 -5.59 -0.89 -7.94
CA GLY A 31 -4.64 -0.13 -7.18
C GLY A 31 -3.94 -1.00 -6.15
N ASN A 32 -2.73 -0.57 -5.82
CA ASN A 32 -1.80 -1.12 -4.86
C ASN A 32 -2.40 -1.14 -3.43
N ASN A 33 -3.58 -1.72 -3.25
CA ASN A 33 -4.28 -1.84 -1.99
C ASN A 33 -3.43 -2.75 -1.12
N LEU A 34 -2.98 -2.17 -0.02
CA LEU A 34 -2.22 -2.85 1.00
C LEU A 34 -3.08 -4.03 1.48
N ARG A 35 -2.54 -5.24 1.39
CA ARG A 35 -3.22 -6.43 1.92
C ARG A 35 -2.97 -6.51 3.41
N SER A 36 -4.02 -6.72 4.18
CA SER A 36 -3.92 -6.97 5.63
C SER A 36 -3.11 -8.24 5.88
N THR A 37 -2.15 -8.18 6.80
CA THR A 37 -1.57 -9.39 7.40
C THR A 37 -2.41 -9.78 8.62
N PRO A 38 -2.60 -11.08 8.91
CA PRO A 38 -3.40 -11.55 10.05
C PRO A 38 -2.96 -10.97 11.41
N ASP A 39 -1.67 -10.63 11.52
CA ASP A 39 -1.05 -10.18 12.77
C ASP A 39 -0.94 -8.64 12.89
N ASN A 40 -1.52 -7.85 11.99
CA ASN A 40 -1.49 -6.39 12.13
C ASN A 40 -2.54 -5.92 13.16
N PRO A 41 -2.15 -5.27 14.28
CA PRO A 41 -3.09 -4.75 15.27
C PRO A 41 -3.95 -3.58 14.78
N TRP A 42 -3.67 -3.06 13.58
CA TRP A 42 -4.31 -1.90 12.96
C TRP A 42 -5.02 -2.26 11.65
N PRO A 43 -6.09 -3.07 11.67
CA PRO A 43 -6.80 -3.49 10.45
C PRO A 43 -7.34 -2.30 9.64
N GLY A 44 -7.65 -1.18 10.31
CA GLY A 44 -8.12 0.05 9.68
C GLY A 44 -7.11 0.71 8.73
N LEU A 45 -5.82 0.36 8.78
CA LEU A 45 -4.82 0.81 7.80
C LEU A 45 -5.05 0.22 6.39
N TYR A 46 -5.85 -0.84 6.28
CA TYR A 46 -6.14 -1.55 5.04
C TYR A 46 -7.59 -1.37 4.58
N ALA A 47 -8.36 -0.51 5.26
CA ALA A 47 -9.73 -0.22 4.88
C ALA A 47 -9.78 0.36 3.47
N GLU A 48 -10.82 0.04 2.69
CA GLU A 48 -11.02 0.58 1.33
C GLU A 48 -11.22 2.11 1.36
N ASP A 49 -11.98 2.59 2.35
CA ASP A 49 -12.24 4.01 2.56
C ASP A 49 -10.99 4.74 3.09
N PRO A 50 -10.48 5.78 2.37
CA PRO A 50 -9.32 6.54 2.82
C PRO A 50 -9.57 7.30 4.14
N VAL A 51 -10.81 7.68 4.45
CA VAL A 51 -11.13 8.36 5.72
C VAL A 51 -10.87 7.43 6.91
N THR A 52 -11.23 6.16 6.79
CA THR A 52 -10.95 5.13 7.80
C THR A 52 -9.44 4.89 7.96
N ARG A 53 -8.68 4.85 6.87
CA ARG A 53 -7.20 4.76 6.93
C ARG A 53 -6.60 5.96 7.65
N ILE A 54 -7.03 7.18 7.30
CA ILE A 54 -6.59 8.43 7.94
C ILE A 54 -6.93 8.44 9.44
N ARG A 55 -8.15 8.07 9.82
CA ARG A 55 -8.54 7.96 11.24
C ARG A 55 -7.63 7.00 11.99
N THR A 56 -7.32 5.85 11.39
CA THR A 56 -6.43 4.86 11.99
C THR A 56 -5.00 5.38 12.14
N ILE A 57 -4.48 6.11 11.15
CA ILE A 57 -3.18 6.81 11.26
C ILE A 57 -3.17 7.78 12.44
N HIS A 58 -4.23 8.59 12.61
CA HIS A 58 -4.32 9.51 13.75
C HIS A 58 -4.42 8.79 15.09
N THR A 59 -5.14 7.67 15.17
CA THR A 59 -5.17 6.82 16.37
C THR A 59 -3.78 6.32 16.72
N ILE A 60 -3.04 5.78 15.73
CA ILE A 60 -1.65 5.34 15.91
C ILE A 60 -0.77 6.48 16.41
N GLN A 61 -0.83 7.65 15.76
CA GLN A 61 -0.08 8.83 16.18
C GLN A 61 -0.40 9.21 17.64
N GLY A 62 -1.68 9.16 18.03
CA GLY A 62 -2.15 9.48 19.38
C GLY A 62 -1.65 8.54 20.47
N THR A 63 -1.23 7.31 20.12
CA THR A 63 -0.59 6.40 21.08
C THR A 63 0.77 6.89 21.56
N LEU A 64 1.44 7.74 20.75
CA LEU A 64 2.84 8.15 20.91
C LEU A 64 3.84 6.98 21.03
N ASP A 65 3.40 5.76 20.70
CA ASP A 65 4.23 4.57 20.76
C ASP A 65 4.94 4.35 19.42
N ARG A 66 6.24 4.62 19.43
CA ARG A 66 7.14 4.48 18.28
C ARG A 66 7.20 3.06 17.72
N ARG A 67 6.82 2.04 18.49
CA ARG A 67 6.73 0.66 18.01
C ARG A 67 5.69 0.48 16.91
N ASN A 68 4.73 1.41 16.79
CA ASN A 68 3.72 1.38 15.75
C ASN A 68 4.19 1.96 14.41
N THR A 69 5.30 2.70 14.37
CA THR A 69 5.75 3.38 13.15
C THR A 69 5.99 2.44 11.96
N PRO A 70 6.56 1.22 12.13
CA PRO A 70 6.76 0.31 11.00
C PRO A 70 5.47 -0.03 10.22
N TYR A 71 4.31 -0.04 10.88
CA TYR A 71 3.03 -0.27 10.21
C TYR A 71 2.60 0.88 9.28
N LEU A 72 3.17 2.08 9.47
CA LEU A 72 2.85 3.27 8.69
C LEU A 72 3.65 3.34 7.37
N PHE A 73 4.84 2.73 7.28
CA PHE A 73 5.70 2.89 6.10
C PHE A 73 5.04 2.52 4.77
N PRO A 74 4.28 1.42 4.64
CA PRO A 74 3.67 1.07 3.36
C PRO A 74 2.68 2.13 2.85
N LEU A 75 2.10 2.95 3.74
CA LEU A 75 1.08 3.95 3.44
C LEU A 75 1.71 5.22 2.86
N LEU A 76 3.04 5.36 2.89
CA LEU A 76 3.76 6.33 2.07
C LEU A 76 3.59 6.04 0.56
N ASN A 77 3.13 4.85 0.18
CA ASN A 77 2.77 4.53 -1.19
C ASN A 77 1.26 4.32 -1.40
N ASP A 78 0.40 4.79 -0.49
CA ASP A 78 -1.06 4.67 -0.61
C ASP A 78 -1.57 5.32 -1.91
N SER A 79 -2.70 4.84 -2.45
CA SER A 79 -3.32 5.41 -3.66
C SER A 79 -3.87 6.82 -3.40
N ASP A 80 -4.39 7.06 -2.19
CA ASP A 80 -4.96 8.34 -1.78
C ASP A 80 -3.89 9.31 -1.28
N ARG A 81 -3.90 10.54 -1.79
CA ARG A 81 -2.88 11.56 -1.47
C ARG A 81 -2.95 12.04 -0.01
N TRP A 82 -4.13 12.05 0.59
CA TRP A 82 -4.31 12.50 1.96
C TRP A 82 -3.86 11.44 2.95
N VAL A 83 -4.05 10.15 2.63
CA VAL A 83 -3.46 9.05 3.40
C VAL A 83 -1.94 9.19 3.45
N ARG A 84 -1.29 9.48 2.31
CA ARG A 84 0.16 9.69 2.24
C ARG A 84 0.65 10.86 3.06
N PHE A 85 -0.02 12.01 2.94
CA PHE A 85 0.31 13.22 3.70
C PHE A 85 0.22 12.97 5.21
N ASN A 86 -0.88 12.36 5.67
CA ASN A 86 -1.10 12.06 7.08
C ASN A 86 -0.11 11.01 7.60
N THR A 87 0.18 9.98 6.80
CA THR A 87 1.17 8.95 7.13
C THR A 87 2.53 9.57 7.40
N ARG A 88 3.04 10.41 6.48
CA ARG A 88 4.32 11.10 6.69
C ARG A 88 4.28 11.95 7.95
N SER A 89 3.22 12.72 8.14
CA SER A 89 3.08 13.61 9.29
C SER A 89 3.13 12.82 10.61
N ALA A 90 2.42 11.69 10.68
CA ALA A 90 2.45 10.80 11.84
C ALA A 90 3.85 10.22 12.10
N ILE A 91 4.56 9.76 11.06
CA ILE A 91 5.94 9.27 11.20
C ILE A 91 6.85 10.36 11.77
N LEU A 92 6.76 11.60 11.27
CA LEU A 92 7.59 12.71 11.77
C LEU A 92 7.24 13.13 13.20
N VAL A 93 5.96 13.08 13.57
CA VAL A 93 5.53 13.31 14.96
C VAL A 93 6.13 12.24 15.88
N LEU A 94 6.01 10.96 15.50
CA LEU A 94 6.54 9.84 16.28
C LEU A 94 8.08 9.87 16.35
N ALA A 95 8.75 10.39 15.32
CA ALA A 95 10.21 10.58 15.32
C ALA A 95 10.70 11.63 16.34
N GLY A 96 9.84 12.55 16.79
CA GLY A 96 10.22 13.64 17.69
C GLY A 96 11.40 14.44 17.14
N ASP A 97 12.43 14.66 17.96
CA ASP A 97 13.60 15.47 17.59
C ASP A 97 14.39 14.90 16.40
N ARG A 98 14.27 13.59 16.14
CA ARG A 98 14.93 12.95 14.98
C ARG A 98 14.28 13.33 13.65
N ARG A 99 13.09 13.93 13.64
CA ARG A 99 12.36 14.29 12.40
C ARG A 99 13.16 15.16 11.44
N ASN A 100 14.11 15.94 11.94
CA ASN A 100 14.93 16.85 11.13
C ASN A 100 15.95 16.11 10.26
N THR A 101 16.21 14.82 10.54
CA THR A 101 17.09 13.96 9.71
C THR A 101 16.31 13.04 8.79
N ALA A 102 14.98 13.15 8.75
CA ALA A 102 14.14 12.31 7.92
C ALA A 102 14.43 12.51 6.43
N PRO A 103 14.35 11.45 5.59
CA PRO A 103 14.53 11.58 4.16
C PRO A 103 13.51 12.55 3.54
N PRO A 104 13.89 13.27 2.48
CA PRO A 104 12.93 14.07 1.72
C PRO A 104 11.82 13.15 1.19
N TYR A 105 10.60 13.68 1.15
CA TYR A 105 9.45 12.95 0.65
C TYR A 105 8.47 13.89 0.00
N ASP A 106 8.12 13.58 -1.24
CA ASP A 106 7.05 14.23 -1.98
C ASP A 106 5.85 13.27 -2.06
N TYR A 107 4.76 13.65 -1.39
CA TYR A 107 3.53 12.85 -1.37
C TYR A 107 2.74 12.94 -2.68
N LEU A 108 3.08 13.86 -3.58
CA LEU A 108 2.48 13.97 -4.91
C LEU A 108 3.31 13.27 -5.99
N ALA A 109 4.49 12.75 -5.65
CA ALA A 109 5.35 12.06 -6.60
C ALA A 109 4.69 10.81 -7.19
N GLU A 110 5.20 10.42 -8.37
CA GLU A 110 4.80 9.21 -9.06
C GLU A 110 4.96 7.96 -8.18
N PRO A 111 4.08 6.94 -8.32
CA PRO A 111 4.12 5.73 -7.49
C PRO A 111 5.50 5.05 -7.43
N ALA A 112 6.29 5.09 -8.52
CA ALA A 112 7.62 4.51 -8.55
C ALA A 112 8.59 5.19 -7.56
N ILE A 113 8.54 6.52 -7.47
CA ILE A 113 9.36 7.31 -6.54
C ILE A 113 8.89 7.05 -5.11
N ARG A 114 7.57 7.04 -4.88
CA ARG A 114 7.00 6.77 -3.54
C ARG A 114 7.37 5.40 -3.00
N ARG A 115 7.44 4.36 -3.84
CA ARG A 115 7.93 3.03 -3.45
C ARG A 115 9.38 3.05 -2.94
N GLN A 116 10.25 3.87 -3.54
CA GLN A 116 11.63 4.03 -3.05
C GLN A 116 11.63 4.74 -1.69
N SER A 117 10.77 5.74 -1.50
CA SER A 117 10.66 6.42 -0.21
C SER A 117 10.21 5.52 0.94
N VAL A 118 9.37 4.51 0.69
CA VAL A 118 9.00 3.51 1.71
C VAL A 118 10.27 2.84 2.28
N GLN A 119 11.18 2.41 1.40
CA GLN A 119 12.43 1.76 1.81
C GLN A 119 13.36 2.73 2.53
N GLN A 120 13.50 3.96 2.03
CA GLN A 120 14.32 4.99 2.65
C GLN A 120 13.87 5.34 4.06
N TYR A 121 12.55 5.47 4.28
CA TYR A 121 12.00 5.75 5.61
C TYR A 121 12.21 4.60 6.58
N HIS A 122 12.08 3.35 6.11
CA HIS A 122 12.39 2.18 6.93
C HIS A 122 13.86 2.16 7.36
N GLN A 123 14.78 2.35 6.41
CA GLN A 123 16.22 2.37 6.68
C GLN A 123 16.62 3.50 7.63
N TRP A 124 16.11 4.71 7.39
CA TRP A 124 16.36 5.85 8.26
C TRP A 124 15.86 5.59 9.68
N TRP A 125 14.65 5.03 9.83
CA TRP A 125 14.09 4.71 11.13
C TRP A 125 14.94 3.71 11.90
N ASP A 126 15.38 2.64 11.23
CA ASP A 126 16.25 1.62 11.82
C ASP A 126 17.58 2.23 12.26
N GLN A 127 18.18 3.11 11.44
CA GLN A 127 19.45 3.78 11.75
C GLN A 127 19.36 4.67 13.01
N VAL A 128 18.25 5.39 13.19
CA VAL A 128 18.15 6.39 14.28
C VAL A 128 17.52 5.84 15.56
N PHE A 129 16.85 4.68 15.51
CA PHE A 129 16.14 4.10 16.66
C PHE A 129 16.52 2.66 17.01
N LEU A 130 17.00 1.84 16.06
CA LEU A 130 17.30 0.43 16.31
C LEU A 130 18.80 0.13 16.42
N VAL A 131 19.66 0.92 15.78
CA VAL A 131 21.11 0.80 15.94
C VAL A 131 21.54 1.55 17.21
N PRO A 132 22.12 0.89 18.23
CA PRO A 132 22.65 1.58 19.41
C PRO A 132 23.75 2.55 18.97
N ALA A 133 23.76 3.76 19.50
CA ALA A 133 24.90 4.65 19.36
C ALA A 133 26.11 3.95 20.01
N SER A 134 27.10 3.60 19.18
CA SER A 134 28.40 3.09 19.60
C SER A 134 29.14 4.08 20.48
#